data_AF-A0A919CCA1-F1
#
_entry.id   AF-A0A919CCA1-F1
#
_cell.length_a   1.000
_cell.length_b   1.000
_cell.length_c   1.000
_cell.angle_alpha   90.00
_cell.angle_beta   90.00
_cell.angle_gamma   90.00
#
_symmetry.space_group_name_H-M   'P 1'
#
loop_
_entity.id
_entity.type
_entity.pdbx_description
1 polymer ?
#
loop_
_entity_poly.entity_id
_entity_poly.type
_entity_poly.pdbx_seq_one_letter_code
_entity_poly.pdbx_strand_id
1 'polypeptide(L)'
;MSTATRLSCERYRQGWDDWIVLYGELDLDGVPLLARAMDDAPGRHGCVHVQLQSVSFCDVSGLNALLAAAARARAAGRAFRAHRPPPVLVRLCDIVGCTSVLLGDPAPRAAVAPAARRRHLPRRGRRAVRALAALVTVRSQQGAG
;
A
#
# COMPACT_ATOMS: atom_id res chain seq x y z
N MET A 1 -13.08 -16.94 -22.67
CA MET A 1 -12.31 -17.73 -21.69
C MET A 1 -11.13 -16.86 -21.27
N SER A 2 -11.20 -16.26 -20.09
CA SER A 2 -10.08 -15.47 -19.55
C SER A 2 -8.96 -16.45 -19.22
N THR A 3 -7.80 -16.30 -19.84
CA THR A 3 -6.59 -17.00 -19.42
C THR A 3 -6.21 -16.43 -18.06
N ALA A 4 -6.69 -17.06 -16.97
CA ALA A 4 -6.33 -16.67 -15.62
C ALA A 4 -4.81 -16.75 -15.49
N THR A 5 -4.18 -15.60 -15.26
CA THR A 5 -2.74 -15.55 -15.08
C THR A 5 -2.42 -16.07 -13.68
N ARG A 6 -1.98 -17.33 -13.61
CA ARG A 6 -1.63 -18.01 -12.34
C ARG A 6 -0.71 -17.15 -11.47
N LEU A 7 -1.02 -17.06 -10.18
CA LEU A 7 -0.18 -16.35 -9.22
C LEU A 7 1.24 -16.95 -9.18
N SER A 8 2.24 -16.08 -9.25
CA SER A 8 3.62 -16.41 -8.94
C SER A 8 4.20 -15.41 -7.94
N CYS A 9 5.29 -15.79 -7.27
CA CYS A 9 5.94 -14.90 -6.32
C CYS A 9 7.46 -14.99 -6.37
N GLU A 10 8.11 -13.85 -6.12
CA GLU A 10 9.53 -13.76 -5.79
C GLU A 10 9.68 -13.42 -4.31
N ARG A 11 10.74 -13.93 -3.69
CA ARG A 11 10.99 -13.77 -2.27
C ARG A 11 12.44 -13.47 -2.00
N TYR A 12 12.69 -12.53 -1.10
CA TYR A 12 14.02 -12.19 -0.65
C TYR A 12 13.98 -11.59 0.76
N ARG A 13 15.14 -11.52 1.40
CA ARG A 13 15.30 -10.94 2.73
C ARG A 13 16.17 -9.71 2.67
N GLN A 14 15.78 -8.69 3.43
CA GLN A 14 16.55 -7.46 3.60
C GLN A 14 16.72 -7.20 5.10
N GLY A 15 17.86 -7.59 5.66
CA GLY A 15 18.08 -7.56 7.11
C GLY A 15 17.10 -8.51 7.83
N TRP A 16 16.25 -7.95 8.68
CA TRP A 16 15.21 -8.69 9.42
C TRP A 16 13.86 -8.76 8.70
N ASP A 17 13.74 -8.05 7.58
CA ASP A 17 12.51 -7.95 6.82
C ASP A 17 12.47 -9.01 5.72
N ASP A 18 11.33 -9.71 5.59
CA ASP A 18 11.08 -10.61 4.47
C ASP A 18 10.19 -9.89 3.44
N TRP A 19 10.54 -10.00 2.18
CA TRP A 19 9.79 -9.44 1.05
C TRP A 19 9.19 -10.55 0.20
N ILE A 20 7.91 -10.38 -0.15
CA ILE A 20 7.16 -11.25 -1.06
C ILE A 20 6.61 -10.34 -2.16
N VAL A 21 7.04 -10.55 -3.40
CA VAL A 21 6.55 -9.82 -4.57
C VAL A 21 5.61 -10.73 -5.34
N LEU A 22 4.35 -10.31 -5.49
CA LEU A 22 3.31 -11.09 -6.15
C LEU A 22 3.08 -10.61 -7.58
N TYR A 23 2.85 -11.57 -8.48
CA TYR A 23 2.57 -11.35 -9.89
C TYR A 23 1.35 -12.19 -10.31
N GLY A 24 0.47 -11.62 -11.13
CA GLY A 24 -0.71 -12.33 -11.66
C GLY A 24 -1.96 -12.13 -10.80
N GLU A 25 -2.76 -13.18 -10.64
CA GLU A 25 -4.11 -13.08 -10.06
C GLU A 25 -4.14 -13.64 -8.64
N LEU A 26 -4.65 -12.85 -7.70
CA LEU A 26 -4.86 -13.26 -6.31
C LEU A 26 -6.32 -13.70 -6.12
N ASP A 27 -6.63 -14.90 -6.59
CA ASP A 27 -7.93 -15.55 -6.46
C ASP A 27 -7.82 -16.82 -5.59
N LEU A 28 -8.87 -17.64 -5.57
CA LEU A 28 -8.91 -18.91 -4.84
C LEU A 28 -7.73 -19.84 -5.18
N ASP A 29 -7.29 -19.88 -6.44
CA ASP A 29 -6.18 -20.73 -6.89
C ASP A 29 -4.81 -20.17 -6.47
N GLY A 30 -4.71 -18.85 -6.30
CA GLY A 30 -3.52 -18.17 -5.79
C GLY A 30 -3.32 -18.27 -4.27
N VAL A 31 -4.38 -18.51 -3.49
CA VAL A 31 -4.33 -18.56 -2.01
C VAL A 31 -3.26 -19.52 -1.46
N PRO A 32 -3.15 -20.78 -1.94
CA PRO A 32 -2.14 -21.71 -1.41
C PRO A 32 -0.70 -21.23 -1.63
N LEU A 33 -0.42 -20.51 -2.72
CA LEU A 33 0.91 -19.98 -3.00
C LEU A 33 1.28 -18.86 -2.02
N LEU A 34 0.37 -17.94 -1.73
CA LEU A 34 0.60 -16.90 -0.72
C LEU A 34 0.80 -17.52 0.67
N ALA A 35 -0.03 -18.50 1.05
CA ALA A 35 0.13 -19.21 2.32
C ALA A 35 1.51 -19.85 2.46
N ARG A 36 1.98 -20.53 1.40
CA ARG A 36 3.31 -21.13 1.36
C ARG A 36 4.43 -20.10 1.43
N ALA A 37 4.30 -18.99 0.71
CA ALA A 37 5.25 -17.88 0.75
C ALA A 37 5.40 -17.31 2.18
N MET A 38 4.30 -17.25 2.93
CA MET A 38 4.31 -16.88 4.34
C MET A 38 4.96 -17.94 5.23
N ASP A 39 4.74 -19.24 4.95
CA ASP A 39 5.36 -20.35 5.68
C ASP A 39 6.90 -20.32 5.57
N ASP A 40 7.45 -20.16 4.36
CA ASP A 40 8.91 -20.12 4.22
C ASP A 40 9.53 -18.74 4.45
N ALA A 41 8.78 -17.77 5.00
CA ALA A 41 9.30 -16.51 5.55
C ALA A 41 9.39 -16.58 7.09
N PRO A 42 10.14 -17.52 7.69
CA PRO A 42 10.18 -17.69 9.13
C PRO A 42 10.98 -16.54 9.74
N GLY A 43 10.35 -15.84 10.67
CA GLY A 43 10.96 -14.79 11.46
C GLY A 43 10.17 -14.57 12.74
N ARG A 44 10.83 -14.00 13.76
CA ARG A 44 10.19 -13.51 15.00
C ARG A 44 10.30 -11.99 15.15
N HIS A 45 11.07 -11.35 14.27
CA HIS A 45 11.37 -9.93 14.28
C HIS A 45 11.23 -9.36 12.87
N GLY A 46 11.30 -8.05 12.75
CA GLY A 46 11.13 -7.34 11.47
C GLY A 46 9.69 -7.37 10.95
N CYS A 47 9.55 -7.03 9.67
CA CYS A 47 8.29 -6.88 8.98
C CYS A 47 8.22 -7.85 7.78
N VAL A 48 7.01 -8.33 7.49
CA VAL A 48 6.70 -9.01 6.23
C VAL A 48 6.13 -7.97 5.27
N HIS A 49 6.85 -7.73 4.18
CA HIS A 49 6.46 -6.80 3.13
C HIS A 49 5.88 -7.56 1.95
N VAL A 50 4.65 -7.23 1.54
CA VAL A 50 4.01 -7.82 0.36
C VAL A 50 3.86 -6.75 -0.72
N GLN A 51 4.51 -6.92 -1.86
CA GLN A 51 4.42 -6.00 -3.00
C GLN A 51 3.35 -6.47 -3.98
N LEU A 52 2.36 -5.62 -4.24
CA LEU A 52 1.16 -5.95 -5.02
C LEU A 52 1.10 -5.25 -6.39
N GLN A 53 2.12 -4.49 -6.76
CA GLN A 53 2.12 -3.66 -7.99
C GLN A 53 1.82 -4.44 -9.29
N SER A 54 2.18 -5.73 -9.33
CA SER A 54 2.02 -6.61 -10.49
C SER A 54 0.85 -7.60 -10.34
N VAL A 55 0.00 -7.40 -9.34
CA VAL A 55 -1.23 -8.17 -9.16
C VAL A 55 -2.30 -7.56 -10.06
N SER A 56 -2.79 -8.34 -11.04
CA SER A 56 -3.78 -7.88 -12.02
C SER A 56 -5.22 -8.01 -11.53
N PHE A 57 -5.47 -8.92 -10.58
CA PHE A 57 -6.80 -9.23 -10.07
C PHE A 57 -6.73 -9.67 -8.60
N CYS A 58 -7.78 -9.37 -7.84
CA CYS A 58 -7.96 -9.86 -6.47
C CYS A 58 -9.45 -9.99 -6.17
N ASP A 59 -9.91 -11.21 -5.85
CA ASP A 59 -11.27 -11.46 -5.39
C ASP A 59 -11.35 -11.46 -3.85
N VAL A 60 -12.51 -11.82 -3.31
CA VAL A 60 -12.71 -11.92 -1.86
C VAL A 60 -11.82 -13.00 -1.23
N SER A 61 -11.54 -14.10 -1.94
CA SER A 61 -10.64 -15.16 -1.47
C SER A 61 -9.21 -14.63 -1.34
N GLY A 62 -8.73 -13.89 -2.34
CA GLY A 62 -7.43 -13.24 -2.31
C GLY A 62 -7.30 -12.19 -1.22
N LEU A 63 -8.34 -11.36 -1.02
CA LEU A 63 -8.37 -10.39 0.08
C LEU A 63 -8.29 -11.10 1.44
N ASN A 64 -9.09 -12.15 1.63
CA ASN A 64 -9.06 -12.94 2.86
C ASN A 64 -7.69 -13.59 3.09
N ALA A 65 -7.01 -14.02 2.03
CA ALA A 65 -5.66 -14.56 2.13
C ALA A 65 -4.63 -13.50 2.59
N LEU A 66 -4.74 -12.25 2.11
CA LEU A 66 -3.92 -11.14 2.61
C LEU A 66 -4.19 -10.83 4.09
N LEU A 67 -5.46 -10.85 4.51
CA LEU A 67 -5.85 -10.63 5.91
C LEU A 67 -5.33 -11.76 6.81
N ALA A 68 -5.41 -13.01 6.35
CA ALA A 68 -4.85 -14.16 7.04
C ALA A 68 -3.32 -14.06 7.16
N ALA A 69 -2.63 -13.61 6.10
CA ALA A 69 -1.19 -13.35 6.12
C ALA A 69 -0.81 -12.27 7.15
N ALA A 70 -1.57 -11.17 7.21
CA ALA A 70 -1.38 -10.12 8.20
C ALA A 70 -1.60 -10.62 9.63
N ALA A 71 -2.68 -11.38 9.86
CA ALA A 71 -2.97 -12.00 11.15
C ALA A 71 -1.86 -12.98 11.58
N ARG A 72 -1.34 -13.77 10.64
CA ARG A 72 -0.25 -14.71 10.88
C ARG A 72 1.06 -14.01 11.26
N ALA A 73 1.43 -12.94 10.55
CA ALA A 73 2.60 -12.14 10.90
C ALA A 73 2.47 -11.54 12.30
N ARG A 74 1.29 -11.00 12.63
CA ARG A 74 0.99 -10.47 13.97
C ARG A 74 1.09 -11.54 15.05
N ALA A 75 0.56 -12.74 14.81
CA ALA A 75 0.67 -13.86 15.75
C ALA A 75 2.12 -14.29 16.00
N ALA A 76 3.00 -14.09 15.02
CA ALA A 76 4.45 -14.31 15.14
C ALA A 76 5.21 -13.13 15.76
N GLY A 77 4.53 -12.06 16.20
CA GLY A 77 5.16 -10.86 16.77
C GLY A 77 5.78 -9.92 15.72
N ARG A 78 5.40 -10.06 14.44
CA ARG A 78 5.93 -9.27 13.33
C ARG A 78 4.91 -8.28 12.79
N ALA A 79 5.41 -7.21 12.18
CA ALA A 79 4.58 -6.32 11.38
C ALA A 79 4.29 -6.95 10.01
N PHE A 80 3.17 -6.53 9.40
CA PHE A 80 2.82 -6.84 8.02
C PHE A 80 2.51 -5.54 7.29
N ARG A 81 3.00 -5.39 6.05
CA ARG A 81 2.71 -4.22 5.20
C ARG A 81 2.52 -4.64 3.75
N ALA A 82 1.35 -4.36 3.20
CA ALA A 82 1.12 -4.44 1.76
C ALA A 82 1.49 -3.12 1.06
N HIS A 83 2.21 -3.22 -0.06
CA HIS A 83 2.77 -2.10 -0.82
C HIS A 83 2.15 -2.03 -2.21
N ARG A 84 1.95 -0.80 -2.69
CA ARG A 84 1.43 -0.46 -4.04
C ARG A 84 0.24 -1.35 -4.45
N PRO A 85 -0.82 -1.44 -3.63
CA PRO A 85 -2.03 -2.15 -4.01
C PRO A 85 -2.61 -1.56 -5.31
N PRO A 86 -3.07 -2.39 -6.26
CA PRO A 86 -3.83 -1.91 -7.41
C PRO A 86 -5.08 -1.13 -6.96
N PRO A 87 -5.55 -0.11 -7.72
CA PRO A 87 -6.71 0.69 -7.32
C PRO A 87 -7.98 -0.13 -7.03
N VAL A 88 -8.16 -1.26 -7.73
CA VAL A 88 -9.27 -2.18 -7.48
C VAL A 88 -9.19 -2.81 -6.09
N LEU A 89 -7.99 -3.16 -5.62
CA LEU A 89 -7.77 -3.75 -4.30
C LEU A 89 -7.95 -2.72 -3.20
N VAL A 90 -7.49 -1.48 -3.41
CA VAL A 90 -7.75 -0.36 -2.49
C VAL A 90 -9.26 -0.15 -2.31
N ARG A 91 -10.00 -0.08 -3.42
CA ARG A 91 -11.46 0.09 -3.38
C ARG A 91 -12.17 -1.07 -2.69
N LEU A 92 -11.71 -2.30 -2.92
CA LEU A 92 -12.26 -3.47 -2.25
C LEU A 92 -12.00 -3.41 -0.74
N CYS A 93 -10.79 -3.05 -0.31
CA CYS A 93 -10.47 -2.84 1.10
C CYS A 93 -11.33 -1.76 1.75
N ASP A 94 -11.60 -0.66 1.04
CA ASP A 94 -12.44 0.44 1.55
C ASP A 94 -13.90 0.00 1.73
N ILE A 95 -14.43 -0.80 0.80
CA ILE A 95 -15.80 -1.36 0.89
C ILE A 95 -15.92 -2.32 2.07
N VAL A 96 -14.89 -3.14 2.31
CA VAL A 96 -14.87 -4.15 3.38
C VAL A 96 -14.43 -3.56 4.73
N GLY A 97 -13.89 -2.34 4.74
CA GLY A 97 -13.40 -1.67 5.95
C GLY A 97 -12.08 -2.24 6.49
N CYS A 98 -11.25 -2.85 5.64
CA CYS A 98 -9.99 -3.51 6.05
C CYS A 98 -8.72 -2.77 5.61
N THR A 99 -8.84 -1.56 5.08
CA THR A 99 -7.73 -0.73 4.59
C THR A 99 -6.61 -0.56 5.63
N SER A 100 -6.94 -0.26 6.88
CA SER A 100 -5.95 -0.07 7.95
C SER A 100 -5.19 -1.34 8.32
N VAL A 101 -5.80 -2.52 8.15
CA VAL A 101 -5.19 -3.81 8.47
C VAL A 101 -4.08 -4.16 7.47
N LEU A 102 -4.29 -3.87 6.19
CA LEU A 102 -3.37 -4.27 5.12
C LEU A 102 -2.38 -3.16 4.72
N LEU A 103 -2.87 -1.93 4.64
CA LEU A 103 -2.14 -0.79 4.10
C LEU A 103 -1.61 0.15 5.17
N GLY A 104 -1.96 -0.10 6.44
CA GLY A 104 -1.77 0.82 7.54
C GLY A 104 -2.78 1.98 7.48
N ASP A 105 -2.77 2.81 8.52
CA ASP A 105 -3.63 3.98 8.52
C ASP A 105 -3.25 4.90 7.35
N PRO A 106 -4.23 5.35 6.54
CA PRO A 106 -3.94 6.35 5.52
C PRO A 106 -3.31 7.55 6.22
N ALA A 107 -2.24 8.11 5.65
CA ALA A 107 -1.76 9.41 6.07
C ALA A 107 -2.99 10.35 6.11
N PRO A 108 -3.19 11.14 7.18
CA PRO A 108 -4.37 11.97 7.33
C PRO A 108 -4.56 12.74 6.03
N ARG A 109 -5.67 12.47 5.35
CA ARG A 109 -5.95 13.06 4.04
C ARG A 109 -5.88 14.56 4.25
N ALA A 110 -4.82 15.20 3.76
CA ALA A 110 -4.72 16.65 3.80
C ALA A 110 -6.02 17.15 3.20
N ALA A 111 -6.82 17.84 4.01
CA ALA A 111 -8.15 18.25 3.60
C ALA A 111 -7.99 18.98 2.27
N VAL A 112 -8.49 18.37 1.19
CA VAL A 112 -8.57 19.05 -0.10
C VAL A 112 -9.61 20.13 0.15
N ALA A 113 -9.14 21.35 0.43
CA ALA A 113 -10.02 22.50 0.56
C ALA A 113 -10.92 22.50 -0.68
N PRO A 114 -12.26 22.57 -0.51
CA PRO A 114 -13.16 22.55 -1.64
C PRO A 114 -12.70 23.65 -2.61
N ALA A 115 -12.43 23.25 -3.85
CA ALA A 115 -11.98 24.17 -4.89
C ALA A 115 -12.94 25.36 -4.88
N ALA A 116 -12.44 26.52 -4.43
CA ALA A 116 -13.21 27.73 -4.36
C ALA A 116 -13.89 27.90 -5.71
N ARG A 117 -15.23 27.91 -5.71
CA ARG A 117 -16.05 28.08 -6.91
C ARG A 117 -15.41 29.19 -7.72
N ARG A 118 -14.91 28.85 -8.92
CA ARG A 118 -14.21 29.79 -9.80
C ARG A 118 -15.13 30.99 -10.00
N ARG A 119 -14.90 32.08 -9.26
CA ARG A 119 -15.50 33.37 -9.59
C ARG A 119 -14.97 33.71 -10.97
N HIS A 120 -15.90 33.80 -11.91
CA HIS A 120 -15.68 34.24 -13.27
C HIS A 120 -14.91 35.58 -13.23
N LEU A 121 -13.62 35.55 -13.56
CA LEU A 121 -12.81 36.75 -13.67
C LEU A 121 -13.03 37.35 -15.08
N PRO A 122 -13.39 38.63 -15.21
CA PRO A 122 -13.59 39.25 -16.51
C PRO A 122 -12.26 39.28 -17.27
N ARG A 123 -12.31 38.88 -18.55
CA ARG A 123 -11.17 38.94 -19.47
C ARG A 123 -10.74 40.39 -19.68
N ARG A 124 -9.59 40.80 -19.13
CA ARG A 124 -8.86 41.99 -19.60
C ARG A 124 -7.35 41.76 -19.59
N GLY A 125 -6.77 41.94 -20.77
CA GLY A 125 -5.51 42.67 -20.99
C GLY A 125 -4.21 42.12 -20.40
N ARG A 126 -3.40 41.53 -21.29
CA ARG A 126 -1.94 41.34 -21.21
C ARG A 126 -1.19 42.37 -20.32
N ARG A 127 -0.38 41.89 -19.36
CA ARG A 127 1.04 42.28 -19.06
C ARG A 127 1.51 41.73 -17.69
N ALA A 128 2.65 41.00 -17.72
CA ALA A 128 3.79 40.87 -16.75
C ALA A 128 3.48 40.72 -15.22
N VAL A 129 4.27 40.12 -14.30
CA VAL A 129 5.70 39.85 -14.07
C VAL A 129 5.81 38.71 -13.03
N ARG A 130 6.96 38.02 -13.04
CA ARG A 130 7.55 37.10 -12.02
C ARG A 130 7.28 37.46 -10.53
N ALA A 131 7.26 36.45 -9.65
CA ALA A 131 8.03 36.42 -8.39
C ALA A 131 7.97 35.04 -7.69
N LEU A 132 9.05 34.75 -6.94
CA LEU A 132 9.54 33.50 -6.35
C LEU A 132 9.17 33.32 -4.85
N ALA A 133 9.63 32.19 -4.29
CA ALA A 133 10.05 31.92 -2.90
C ALA A 133 8.96 31.38 -1.94
N ALA A 134 9.04 30.15 -1.42
CA ALA A 134 10.00 29.51 -0.50
C ALA A 134 9.46 29.51 0.94
N LEU A 135 9.59 28.38 1.67
CA LEU A 135 10.07 28.35 3.05
C LEU A 135 10.38 26.90 3.48
N VAL A 136 11.61 26.73 3.95
CA VAL A 136 12.22 25.53 4.55
C VAL A 136 12.34 25.78 6.06
N THR A 137 12.52 24.69 6.82
CA THR A 137 13.01 24.59 8.22
C THR A 137 11.92 24.81 9.28
N VAL A 138 11.77 23.97 10.32
CA VAL A 138 12.80 23.65 11.32
C VAL A 138 12.77 22.21 11.84
N ARG A 139 13.98 21.69 11.99
CA ARG A 139 14.45 20.46 12.64
C ARG A 139 14.93 20.83 14.05
N SER A 140 14.63 20.03 15.09
CA SER A 140 15.38 19.93 16.36
C SER A 140 14.81 18.73 17.15
N GLN A 141 15.41 17.54 17.15
CA GLN A 141 16.65 17.05 17.81
C GLN A 141 16.46 16.60 19.27
N GLN A 142 16.84 15.34 19.48
CA GLN A 142 17.14 14.67 20.76
C GLN A 142 18.49 15.17 21.32
N GLY A 143 18.69 15.01 22.63
CA GLY A 143 19.95 14.43 23.14
C GLY A 143 20.72 15.20 24.24
N ALA A 144 20.94 14.45 25.33
CA ALA A 144 22.11 14.41 26.20
C ALA A 144 22.36 15.57 27.20
N GLY A 145 22.24 15.19 28.48
CA GLY A 145 22.87 15.78 29.66
C GLY A 145 22.82 14.75 30.76
#